data_AF-A8AAT6-F1
#
_entry.id   AF-A8AAT6-F1
#
_cell.length_a   1.000
_cell.length_b   1.000
_cell.length_c   1.000
_cell.angle_alpha   90.00
_cell.angle_beta   90.00
_cell.angle_gamma   90.00
#
_symmetry.space_group_name_H-M   'P 1'
#
loop_
_entity.id
_entity.type
_entity.pdbx_description
1 polymer ?
#
loop_
_entity_poly.entity_id
_entity_poly.type
_entity_poly.pdbx_seq_one_letter_code
_entity_poly.pdbx_strand_id
1 'polypeptide(L)'
;MELPLQVYYALKHPDGTKSFDYWLLKQAHLARKFYVGTYYIPSKKMYTAVFKRIGAADPRAFVEVTPNELRNSYKMICIKGCGQCCERNSGAVMLETEARDLGIEIKDKPAFKVTLVDGAEERVYRLDTRRAGQCAFFNRARRSCALGRRKPILCTISYCGAFAERKGEKYVRVSGKFLPDNKVEMVFERVTDSEWEELTRMVRSGVNVWRAVAELLRRRNITSRAG
;
A
#
# COMPACT_ATOMS: atom_id res chain seq x y z
N MET A 1 -10.50 -19.11 -31.40
CA MET A 1 -9.66 -19.52 -30.26
C MET A 1 -9.58 -18.33 -29.32
N GLU A 2 -10.51 -18.23 -28.37
CA GLU A 2 -10.55 -17.12 -27.41
C GLU A 2 -9.40 -17.30 -26.42
N LEU A 3 -8.49 -16.32 -26.37
CA LEU A 3 -7.48 -16.27 -25.31
C LEU A 3 -8.23 -16.17 -23.97
N PRO A 4 -7.90 -16.99 -22.96
CA PRO A 4 -8.58 -16.94 -21.67
C PRO A 4 -8.50 -15.51 -21.13
N LEU A 5 -9.67 -14.96 -20.74
CA LEU A 5 -9.76 -13.64 -20.13
C LEU A 5 -8.77 -13.58 -18.97
N GLN A 6 -7.77 -12.70 -19.08
CA GLN A 6 -6.75 -12.56 -18.05
C GLN A 6 -7.40 -12.15 -16.72
N VAL A 7 -7.40 -13.01 -15.71
CA VAL A 7 -7.90 -12.69 -14.37
C VAL A 7 -6.78 -12.11 -13.51
N TYR A 8 -7.11 -11.13 -12.67
CA TYR A 8 -6.22 -10.59 -11.64
C TYR A 8 -6.66 -11.05 -10.26
N TYR A 9 -5.74 -11.04 -9.30
CA TYR A 9 -5.99 -11.51 -7.94
C TYR A 9 -5.74 -10.39 -6.95
N ALA A 10 -6.80 -9.94 -6.28
CA ALA A 10 -6.74 -8.98 -5.20
C ALA A 10 -6.56 -9.70 -3.86
N LEU A 11 -5.63 -9.25 -3.02
CA LEU A 11 -5.49 -9.77 -1.66
C LEU A 11 -6.76 -9.47 -0.85
N LYS A 12 -7.22 -10.40 -0.02
CA LYS A 12 -8.31 -10.15 0.93
C LYS A 12 -7.91 -9.08 1.94
N HIS A 13 -8.92 -8.43 2.51
CA HIS A 13 -8.70 -7.49 3.60
C HIS A 13 -8.32 -8.24 4.89
N PRO A 14 -7.43 -7.66 5.71
CA PRO A 14 -7.17 -8.16 7.06
C PRO A 14 -8.47 -8.17 7.88
N ASP A 15 -8.60 -9.13 8.79
CA ASP A 15 -9.74 -9.25 9.71
C ASP A 15 -9.41 -8.77 11.13
N GLY A 16 -8.15 -8.37 11.36
CA GLY A 16 -7.64 -7.89 12.64
C GLY A 16 -7.08 -8.98 13.55
N THR A 17 -7.23 -10.26 13.17
CA THR A 17 -6.58 -11.37 13.87
C THR A 17 -5.15 -11.54 13.38
N LYS A 18 -4.20 -11.70 14.31
CA LYS A 18 -2.78 -11.86 13.95
C LYS A 18 -2.56 -13.05 13.01
N SER A 19 -3.21 -14.19 13.26
CA SER A 19 -3.05 -15.39 12.46
C SER A 19 -3.43 -15.16 11.00
N PHE A 20 -4.57 -14.52 10.75
CA PHE A 20 -5.04 -14.23 9.40
C PHE A 20 -4.24 -13.11 8.74
N ASP A 21 -4.00 -12.00 9.43
CA ASP A 21 -3.31 -10.84 8.87
C ASP A 21 -1.86 -11.17 8.45
N TYR A 22 -1.12 -11.90 9.29
CA TYR A 22 0.25 -12.33 8.93
C TYR A 22 0.24 -13.45 7.89
N TRP A 23 -0.80 -14.29 7.85
CA TRP A 23 -0.95 -15.28 6.80
C TRP A 23 -1.20 -14.61 5.44
N LEU A 24 -2.03 -13.55 5.37
CA LEU A 24 -2.20 -12.75 4.15
C LEU A 24 -0.87 -12.13 3.68
N LEU A 25 -0.05 -11.62 4.60
CA LEU A 25 1.27 -11.09 4.25
C LEU A 25 2.19 -12.18 3.68
N LYS A 26 2.18 -13.39 4.26
CA LYS A 26 2.91 -14.55 3.72
C LYS A 26 2.45 -14.89 2.31
N GLN A 27 1.13 -14.96 2.08
CA GLN A 27 0.59 -15.24 0.74
C GLN A 27 0.94 -14.14 -0.27
N ALA A 28 0.87 -12.88 0.13
CA ALA A 28 1.31 -11.76 -0.69
C ALA A 28 2.81 -11.82 -1.03
N HIS A 29 3.65 -12.29 -0.10
CA HIS A 29 5.10 -12.46 -0.31
C HIS A 29 5.37 -13.58 -1.34
N LEU A 30 4.68 -14.72 -1.23
CA LEU A 30 4.78 -15.80 -2.22
C LEU A 30 4.36 -15.36 -3.63
N ALA A 31 3.36 -14.47 -3.73
CA ALA A 31 2.90 -13.89 -4.98
C ALA A 31 3.70 -12.66 -5.45
N ARG A 32 4.68 -12.18 -4.68
CA ARG A 32 5.34 -10.87 -4.84
C ARG A 32 5.85 -10.58 -6.25
N LYS A 33 6.42 -11.58 -6.92
CA LYS A 33 6.97 -11.42 -8.29
C LYS A 33 5.90 -11.04 -9.33
N PHE A 34 4.62 -11.25 -9.01
CA PHE A 34 3.49 -10.94 -9.86
C PHE A 34 2.71 -9.69 -9.41
N TYR A 35 3.17 -8.98 -8.38
CA TYR A 35 2.53 -7.77 -7.89
C TYR A 35 2.49 -6.69 -8.98
N VAL A 36 1.31 -6.10 -9.22
CA VAL A 36 1.11 -5.04 -10.23
C VAL A 36 0.93 -3.66 -9.64
N GLY A 37 0.49 -3.58 -8.39
CA GLY A 37 0.19 -2.33 -7.70
C GLY A 37 -0.88 -2.52 -6.64
N THR A 38 -1.06 -1.49 -5.82
CA THR A 38 -2.15 -1.39 -4.86
C THR A 38 -3.23 -0.52 -5.47
N TYR A 39 -4.48 -0.97 -5.37
CA TYR A 39 -5.60 -0.36 -6.03
C TYR A 39 -6.71 -0.07 -5.03
N TYR A 40 -7.43 1.03 -5.27
CA TYR A 40 -8.80 1.17 -4.81
C TYR A 40 -9.73 0.76 -5.94
N ILE A 41 -10.52 -0.30 -5.73
CA ILE A 41 -11.47 -0.89 -6.67
C ILE A 41 -12.88 -0.45 -6.27
N PRO A 42 -13.47 0.57 -6.93
CA PRO A 42 -14.72 1.18 -6.47
C PRO A 42 -15.92 0.22 -6.48
N SER A 43 -16.02 -0.64 -7.51
CA SER A 43 -17.12 -1.62 -7.64
C SER A 43 -17.18 -2.61 -6.47
N LYS A 44 -16.04 -2.86 -5.82
CA LYS A 44 -15.92 -3.76 -4.67
C LYS A 44 -15.73 -3.01 -3.33
N LYS A 45 -15.62 -1.68 -3.35
CA LYS A 45 -15.28 -0.83 -2.19
C LYS A 45 -14.03 -1.37 -1.45
N MET A 46 -13.01 -1.72 -2.22
CA MET A 46 -11.86 -2.51 -1.76
C MET A 46 -10.55 -1.76 -2.01
N TYR A 47 -9.71 -1.65 -0.98
CA TYR A 47 -8.36 -1.06 -1.08
C TYR A 47 -7.31 -2.14 -0.83
N THR A 48 -6.66 -2.63 -1.89
CA THR A 48 -5.87 -3.85 -1.78
C THR A 48 -4.77 -3.97 -2.82
N ALA A 49 -3.81 -4.83 -2.51
CA ALA A 49 -2.75 -5.27 -3.41
C ALA A 49 -3.32 -6.18 -4.50
N VAL A 50 -2.92 -5.95 -5.74
CA VAL A 50 -3.35 -6.77 -6.88
C VAL A 50 -2.13 -7.45 -7.50
N PHE A 51 -2.33 -8.70 -7.92
CA PHE A 51 -1.33 -9.58 -8.53
C PHE A 51 -1.84 -10.14 -9.85
N LYS A 52 -0.94 -10.34 -10.83
CA LYS A 52 -1.27 -10.98 -12.11
C LYS A 52 -1.50 -12.50 -11.99
N ARG A 53 -0.86 -13.12 -11.00
CA ARG A 53 -0.90 -14.56 -10.69
C ARG A 53 -0.58 -14.72 -9.20
N ILE A 54 -1.01 -15.81 -8.58
CA ILE A 54 -0.76 -16.10 -7.16
C ILE A 54 0.40 -17.08 -6.92
N GLY A 55 0.82 -17.82 -7.95
CA GLY A 55 1.97 -18.73 -7.85
C GLY A 55 1.73 -19.83 -6.82
N ALA A 56 2.64 -19.97 -5.85
CA ALA A 56 2.54 -20.93 -4.75
C ALA A 56 1.67 -20.44 -3.59
N ALA A 57 1.10 -19.24 -3.68
CA ALA A 57 0.24 -18.70 -2.64
C ALA A 57 -1.12 -19.42 -2.62
N ASP A 58 -1.72 -19.53 -1.43
CA ASP A 58 -3.02 -20.14 -1.22
C ASP A 58 -4.13 -19.27 -1.87
N PRO A 59 -4.95 -19.84 -2.80
CA PRO A 59 -6.03 -19.11 -3.45
C PRO A 59 -7.04 -18.48 -2.48
N ARG A 60 -7.22 -19.06 -1.28
CA ARG A 60 -8.15 -18.55 -0.26
C ARG A 60 -7.78 -17.16 0.25
N ALA A 61 -6.54 -16.70 0.06
CA ALA A 61 -6.10 -15.35 0.43
C ALA A 61 -6.52 -14.28 -0.58
N PHE A 62 -7.10 -14.65 -1.73
CA PHE A 62 -7.37 -13.73 -2.83
C PHE A 62 -8.84 -13.71 -3.24
N VAL A 63 -9.20 -12.65 -3.96
CA VAL A 63 -10.47 -12.47 -4.66
C VAL A 63 -10.16 -12.12 -6.11
N GLU A 64 -10.89 -12.71 -7.05
CA GLU A 64 -10.70 -12.42 -8.47
C GLU A 64 -11.19 -11.03 -8.84
N VAL A 65 -10.45 -10.39 -9.75
CA VAL A 65 -10.73 -9.07 -10.29
C VAL A 65 -10.59 -9.14 -11.80
N THR A 66 -11.63 -8.71 -12.50
CA THR A 66 -11.62 -8.68 -13.97
C THR A 66 -10.72 -7.55 -14.50
N PRO A 67 -10.21 -7.64 -15.74
CA PRO A 67 -9.49 -6.55 -16.38
C PRO A 67 -10.30 -5.25 -16.44
N ASN A 68 -11.62 -5.34 -16.62
CA ASN A 68 -12.50 -4.18 -16.68
C ASN A 68 -12.62 -3.48 -15.31
N GLU A 69 -12.77 -4.25 -14.23
CA GLU A 69 -12.74 -3.70 -12.88
C GLU A 69 -11.40 -3.00 -12.60
N LEU A 70 -10.28 -3.65 -12.94
CA LEU A 70 -8.95 -3.09 -12.69
C LEU A 70 -8.68 -1.82 -13.52
N ARG A 71 -9.09 -1.80 -14.80
CA ARG A 71 -8.99 -0.61 -15.68
C ARG A 71 -9.78 0.58 -15.14
N ASN A 72 -10.89 0.31 -14.46
CA ASN A 72 -11.74 1.33 -13.85
C ASN A 72 -11.38 1.63 -12.38
N SER A 73 -10.32 1.04 -11.86
CA SER A 73 -9.83 1.25 -10.50
C SER A 73 -8.79 2.36 -10.42
N TYR A 74 -8.56 2.86 -9.22
CA TYR A 74 -7.51 3.84 -8.93
C TYR A 74 -6.26 3.09 -8.51
N LYS A 75 -5.18 3.19 -9.30
CA LYS A 75 -3.87 2.63 -8.95
C LYS A 75 -3.16 3.61 -8.01
N MET A 76 -2.81 3.18 -6.81
CA MET A 76 -2.16 4.02 -5.83
C MET A 76 -0.71 4.30 -6.18
N ILE A 77 -0.28 5.52 -5.89
CA ILE A 77 1.08 6.00 -6.13
C ILE A 77 1.75 6.37 -4.81
N CYS A 78 2.93 5.80 -4.56
CA CYS A 78 3.79 6.20 -3.46
C CYS A 78 4.77 7.26 -3.97
N ILE A 79 4.63 8.50 -3.50
CA ILE A 79 5.52 9.59 -3.93
C ILE A 79 6.95 9.32 -3.44
N LYS A 80 7.87 9.08 -4.37
CA LYS A 80 9.29 8.91 -4.08
C LYS A 80 9.82 10.13 -3.32
N GLY A 81 10.56 9.87 -2.25
CA GLY A 81 11.09 10.92 -1.37
C GLY A 81 10.08 11.49 -0.40
N CYS A 82 8.83 11.00 -0.30
CA CYS A 82 7.88 11.47 0.72
C CYS A 82 8.23 10.96 2.12
N GLY A 83 8.42 9.65 2.30
CA GLY A 83 8.87 9.08 3.59
C GLY A 83 7.85 9.10 4.73
N GLN A 84 6.71 9.77 4.62
CA GLN A 84 5.75 9.95 5.74
C GLN A 84 5.28 8.61 6.36
N CYS A 85 4.92 7.61 5.56
CA CYS A 85 4.53 6.28 6.05
C CYS A 85 5.70 5.49 6.67
N CYS A 86 6.94 5.90 6.43
CA CYS A 86 8.13 5.24 6.96
C CYS A 86 8.68 5.94 8.22
N GLU A 87 8.40 7.24 8.36
CA GLU A 87 8.98 8.10 9.40
C GLU A 87 8.26 8.07 10.74
N ARG A 88 6.96 7.78 10.76
CA ARG A 88 6.14 7.75 11.98
C ARG A 88 5.12 6.63 11.90
N ASN A 89 4.93 5.92 13.00
CA ASN A 89 3.96 4.82 13.14
C ASN A 89 3.96 3.88 11.92
N SER A 90 5.16 3.51 11.47
CA SER A 90 5.33 2.83 10.19
C SER A 90 4.68 1.45 10.16
N GLY A 91 4.44 0.85 11.33
CA GLY A 91 3.92 -0.51 11.46
C GLY A 91 4.78 -1.54 10.71
N ALA A 92 6.03 -1.18 10.39
CA ALA A 92 6.87 -1.96 9.52
C ALA A 92 7.27 -3.25 10.23
N VAL A 93 7.03 -4.37 9.54
CA VAL A 93 7.38 -5.71 9.99
C VAL A 93 7.96 -6.48 8.82
N MET A 94 8.66 -7.58 9.13
CA MET A 94 9.19 -8.51 8.15
C MET A 94 9.04 -9.93 8.67
N LEU A 95 8.53 -10.82 7.83
CA LEU A 95 8.44 -12.24 8.16
C LEU A 95 9.83 -12.88 8.08
N GLU A 96 10.10 -13.91 8.87
CA GLU A 96 11.37 -14.63 8.81
C GLU A 96 11.54 -15.33 7.46
N THR A 97 10.49 -15.95 6.96
CA THR A 97 10.46 -16.50 5.60
C THR A 97 10.84 -15.43 4.57
N GLU A 98 10.29 -14.21 4.69
CA GLU A 98 10.62 -13.11 3.79
C GLU A 98 12.08 -12.65 3.93
N ALA A 99 12.59 -12.56 5.16
CA ALA A 99 13.98 -12.18 5.42
C ALA A 99 14.96 -13.17 4.80
N ARG A 100 14.69 -14.47 4.95
CA ARG A 100 15.47 -15.55 4.34
C ARG A 100 15.47 -15.45 2.81
N ASP A 101 14.28 -15.34 2.20
CA ASP A 101 14.15 -15.28 0.74
C ASP A 101 14.83 -14.06 0.12
N LEU A 102 14.87 -12.95 0.85
CA LEU A 102 15.51 -11.71 0.39
C LEU A 102 16.99 -11.61 0.76
N GLY A 103 17.55 -12.62 1.44
CA GLY A 103 18.93 -12.62 1.93
C GLY A 103 19.22 -11.46 2.88
N ILE A 104 18.29 -11.20 3.81
CA ILE A 104 18.38 -10.13 4.80
C ILE A 104 18.56 -10.75 6.18
N GLU A 105 19.71 -10.49 6.79
CA GLU A 105 19.92 -10.82 8.20
C GLU A 105 19.28 -9.77 9.10
N ILE A 106 18.34 -10.19 9.94
CA ILE A 106 17.71 -9.32 10.94
C ILE A 106 18.27 -9.67 12.31
N LYS A 107 19.34 -8.98 12.70
CA LYS A 107 19.95 -9.07 14.03
C LYS A 107 19.39 -8.00 14.96
N ASP A 108 19.20 -8.37 16.22
CA ASP A 108 18.85 -7.48 17.34
C ASP A 108 17.58 -6.65 17.07
N LYS A 109 16.56 -7.26 16.48
CA LYS A 109 15.23 -6.67 16.35
C LYS A 109 14.23 -7.46 17.20
N PRO A 110 13.32 -6.77 17.92
CA PRO A 110 12.23 -7.44 18.61
C PRO A 110 11.45 -8.31 17.62
N ALA A 111 11.12 -9.52 18.06
CA ALA A 111 10.35 -10.47 17.26
C ALA A 111 9.35 -11.21 18.13
N PHE A 112 8.29 -11.69 17.50
CA PHE A 112 7.30 -12.56 18.13
C PHE A 112 6.95 -13.69 17.16
N LYS A 113 6.41 -14.78 17.69
CA LYS A 113 5.88 -15.88 16.89
C LYS A 113 4.37 -15.70 16.69
N VAL A 114 3.88 -16.15 15.55
CA VAL A 114 2.45 -16.26 15.25
C VAL A 114 2.18 -17.61 14.60
N THR A 115 1.13 -18.30 15.04
CA THR A 115 0.59 -19.46 14.34
C THR A 115 -0.38 -18.96 13.28
N LEU A 116 -0.11 -19.33 12.02
CA LEU A 116 -0.85 -18.90 10.85
C LEU A 116 -2.10 -19.78 10.64
N VAL A 117 -2.99 -19.34 9.73
CA VAL A 117 -4.22 -20.06 9.36
C VAL A 117 -3.94 -21.47 8.83
N ASP A 118 -2.79 -21.67 8.18
CA ASP A 118 -2.33 -22.96 7.66
C ASP A 118 -1.64 -23.84 8.72
N GLY A 119 -1.63 -23.40 9.99
CA GLY A 119 -0.97 -24.09 11.11
C GLY A 119 0.55 -23.86 11.19
N ALA A 120 1.16 -23.17 10.22
CA ALA A 120 2.58 -22.89 10.25
C ALA A 120 2.93 -21.87 11.34
N GLU A 121 4.05 -22.07 12.04
CA GLU A 121 4.64 -21.02 12.86
C GLU A 121 5.45 -20.07 11.98
N GLU A 122 5.22 -18.77 12.13
CA GLU A 122 6.00 -17.72 11.48
C GLU A 122 6.57 -16.78 12.54
N ARG A 123 7.85 -16.44 12.39
CA ARG A 123 8.49 -15.43 13.24
C ARG A 123 8.41 -14.08 12.54
N VAL A 124 7.92 -13.07 13.26
CA VAL A 124 7.72 -11.72 12.73
C VAL A 124 8.67 -10.75 13.43
N TYR A 125 9.52 -10.10 12.65
CA TYR A 125 10.44 -9.08 13.13
C TYR A 125 9.80 -7.69 13.08
N ARG A 126 9.81 -6.97 14.20
CA ARG A 126 9.40 -5.57 14.28
C ARG A 126 10.51 -4.70 13.70
N LEU A 127 10.18 -3.90 12.68
CA LEU A 127 11.11 -2.96 12.06
C LEU A 127 10.84 -1.51 12.47
N ASP A 128 9.69 -1.21 13.03
CA ASP A 128 9.24 0.10 13.53
C ASP A 128 9.82 0.46 14.91
N THR A 129 11.11 0.18 15.13
CA THR A 129 11.76 0.23 16.46
C THR A 129 12.39 1.56 16.82
N ARG A 130 12.50 2.51 15.89
CA ARG A 130 13.04 3.85 16.18
C ARG A 130 11.96 4.75 16.78
N ARG A 131 12.39 5.90 17.33
CA ARG A 131 11.52 6.90 17.98
C ARG A 131 10.26 7.18 17.15
N ALA A 132 9.10 7.19 17.83
CA ALA A 132 7.77 7.40 17.23
C ALA A 132 7.37 6.33 16.19
N GLY A 133 7.81 5.07 16.36
CA GLY A 133 7.45 3.96 15.47
C GLY A 133 8.11 4.05 14.09
N GLN A 134 9.24 4.74 14.00
CA GLN A 134 9.96 4.90 12.74
C GLN A 134 10.59 3.56 12.31
N CYS A 135 10.53 3.27 11.00
CA CYS A 135 11.19 2.10 10.43
C CYS A 135 12.72 2.20 10.55
N ALA A 136 13.35 1.13 11.06
CA ALA A 136 14.78 1.00 11.27
C ALA A 136 15.60 1.11 9.97
N PHE A 137 15.01 0.73 8.83
CA PHE A 137 15.65 0.82 7.52
C PHE A 137 15.36 2.13 6.78
N PHE A 138 14.57 3.04 7.34
CA PHE A 138 14.32 4.33 6.70
C PHE A 138 15.47 5.32 6.99
N ASN A 139 16.04 5.87 5.92
CA ASN A 139 17.06 6.91 5.98
C ASN A 139 16.39 8.28 5.78
N ARG A 140 16.38 9.12 6.83
CA ARG A 140 15.80 10.48 6.80
C ARG A 140 16.54 11.41 5.84
N ALA A 141 17.87 11.43 5.90
CA ALA A 141 18.69 12.30 5.06
C ALA A 141 18.48 12.01 3.56
N ARG A 142 18.40 10.72 3.19
CA ARG A 142 18.19 10.29 1.80
C ARG A 142 16.72 10.08 1.42
N ARG A 143 15.79 10.29 2.35
CA ARG A 143 14.33 10.02 2.24
C ARG A 143 14.00 8.71 1.50
N SER A 144 14.70 7.63 1.85
CA SER A 144 14.64 6.34 1.15
C SER A 144 14.85 5.15 2.08
N CYS A 145 14.42 3.97 1.62
CA CYS A 145 14.59 2.72 2.33
C CYS A 145 15.97 2.11 2.00
N ALA A 146 16.76 1.78 3.03
CA ALA A 146 18.07 1.15 2.90
C ALA A 146 18.00 -0.25 2.24
N LEU A 147 16.87 -0.94 2.34
CA LEU A 147 16.66 -2.25 1.71
C LEU A 147 16.38 -2.13 0.19
N GLY A 148 16.12 -0.93 -0.33
CA GLY A 148 15.85 -0.72 -1.75
C GLY A 148 14.70 -1.60 -2.26
N ARG A 149 14.97 -2.42 -3.28
CA ARG A 149 13.98 -3.35 -3.88
C ARG A 149 13.67 -4.56 -2.99
N ARG A 150 14.49 -4.84 -1.97
CA ARG A 150 14.32 -5.93 -1.00
C ARG A 150 13.52 -5.49 0.24
N LYS A 151 12.67 -4.46 0.11
CA LYS A 151 11.78 -4.01 1.19
C LYS A 151 10.77 -5.11 1.57
N PRO A 152 10.24 -5.15 2.81
CA PRO A 152 9.22 -6.11 3.21
C PRO A 152 7.95 -6.04 2.34
N ILE A 153 7.16 -7.11 2.35
CA ILE A 153 5.97 -7.24 1.52
C ILE A 153 4.92 -6.23 1.96
N LEU A 154 4.76 -6.04 3.28
CA LEU A 154 3.91 -4.99 3.84
C LEU A 154 4.29 -3.61 3.26
N CYS A 155 5.57 -3.26 3.24
CA CYS A 155 6.05 -2.01 2.64
C CYS A 155 5.95 -1.97 1.10
N THR A 156 5.75 -3.13 0.47
CA THR A 156 5.54 -3.25 -0.98
C THR A 156 4.10 -3.02 -1.35
N ILE A 157 3.15 -3.46 -0.51
CA ILE A 157 1.72 -3.41 -0.81
C ILE A 157 0.97 -2.29 -0.08
N SER A 158 1.52 -1.72 0.99
CA SER A 158 0.87 -0.66 1.77
C SER A 158 1.26 0.74 1.26
N TYR A 159 0.31 1.40 0.60
CA TYR A 159 0.45 2.78 0.10
C TYR A 159 -0.37 3.74 0.96
N CYS A 160 -0.05 5.04 0.94
CA CYS A 160 -0.74 6.06 1.77
C CYS A 160 -2.20 6.35 1.37
N GLY A 161 -2.67 5.79 0.25
CA GLY A 161 -4.02 5.99 -0.27
C GLY A 161 -4.35 7.41 -0.75
N ALA A 162 -3.41 8.35 -0.68
CA ALA A 162 -3.65 9.76 -1.00
C ALA A 162 -3.49 10.10 -2.48
N PHE A 163 -2.53 9.49 -3.17
CA PHE A 163 -2.21 9.75 -4.57
C PHE A 163 -2.56 8.54 -5.42
N ALA A 164 -3.17 8.76 -6.57
CA ALA A 164 -3.58 7.70 -7.47
C ALA A 164 -3.52 8.10 -8.94
N GLU A 165 -3.49 7.10 -9.80
CA GLU A 165 -3.66 7.22 -11.25
C GLU A 165 -4.80 6.33 -11.71
N ARG A 166 -5.59 6.82 -12.68
CA ARG A 166 -6.65 6.04 -13.33
C ARG A 166 -6.72 6.43 -14.79
N LYS A 167 -6.55 5.46 -15.69
CA LYS A 167 -6.57 5.66 -17.15
C LYS A 167 -5.63 6.77 -17.64
N GLY A 168 -4.46 6.90 -17.02
CA GLY A 168 -3.46 7.92 -17.37
C GLY A 168 -3.65 9.27 -16.67
N GLU A 169 -4.81 9.51 -16.05
CA GLU A 169 -5.10 10.75 -15.33
C GLU A 169 -4.69 10.64 -13.86
N LYS A 170 -4.30 11.76 -13.26
CA LYS A 170 -3.84 11.88 -11.88
C LYS A 170 -4.99 12.27 -10.95
N TYR A 171 -5.02 11.64 -9.78
CA TYR A 171 -6.07 11.84 -8.79
C TYR A 171 -5.51 11.94 -7.38
N VAL A 172 -6.20 12.72 -6.55
CA VAL A 172 -5.93 12.81 -5.11
C VAL A 172 -7.16 12.42 -4.33
N ARG A 173 -6.97 11.67 -3.25
CA ARG A 173 -8.05 11.30 -2.34
C ARG A 173 -8.43 12.52 -1.52
N VAL A 174 -9.69 12.92 -1.60
CA VAL A 174 -10.25 14.07 -0.89
C VAL A 174 -11.03 13.65 0.35
N SER A 175 -11.55 12.42 0.36
CA SER A 175 -12.23 11.85 1.54
C SER A 175 -12.19 10.32 1.53
N GLY A 176 -12.58 9.72 2.64
CA GLY A 176 -13.01 8.33 2.63
C GLY A 176 -13.46 7.85 4.00
N LYS A 177 -14.23 6.78 4.01
CA LYS A 177 -14.85 6.21 5.20
C LYS A 177 -14.70 4.70 5.21
N PHE A 178 -14.45 4.14 6.39
CA PHE A 178 -14.54 2.71 6.62
C PHE A 178 -16.01 2.31 6.66
N LEU A 179 -16.31 1.17 6.08
CA LEU A 179 -17.62 0.56 6.04
C LEU A 179 -17.56 -0.78 6.81
N PRO A 180 -18.71 -1.37 7.14
CA PRO A 180 -18.76 -2.75 7.63
C PRO A 180 -18.01 -3.73 6.69
N ASP A 181 -17.65 -4.88 7.23
CA ASP A 181 -16.97 -5.97 6.51
C ASP A 181 -15.62 -5.57 5.89
N ASN A 182 -14.87 -4.69 6.57
CA ASN A 182 -13.56 -4.19 6.12
C ASN A 182 -13.57 -3.50 4.74
N LYS A 183 -14.75 -3.07 4.27
CA LYS A 183 -14.88 -2.26 3.05
C LYS A 183 -14.47 -0.81 3.32
N VAL A 184 -14.12 -0.11 2.25
CA VAL A 184 -13.76 1.30 2.30
C VAL A 184 -14.37 2.02 1.12
N GLU A 185 -14.91 3.20 1.37
CA GLU A 185 -15.28 4.13 0.31
C GLU A 185 -14.25 5.26 0.31
N MET A 186 -13.61 5.46 -0.84
CA MET A 186 -12.66 6.54 -1.08
C MET A 186 -13.16 7.43 -2.21
N VAL A 187 -13.13 8.74 -1.99
CA VAL A 187 -13.49 9.74 -2.99
C VAL A 187 -12.21 10.38 -3.50
N PHE A 188 -12.09 10.43 -4.82
CA PHE A 188 -10.94 10.97 -5.52
C PHE A 188 -11.37 12.11 -6.43
N GLU A 189 -10.57 13.16 -6.47
CA GLU A 189 -10.71 14.24 -7.45
C GLU A 189 -9.55 14.21 -8.43
N ARG A 190 -9.85 14.53 -9.70
CA ARG A 190 -8.84 14.69 -10.72
C ARG A 190 -8.02 15.95 -10.43
N VAL A 191 -6.72 15.87 -10.65
CA VAL A 191 -5.80 17.01 -10.56
C VAL A 191 -5.03 17.18 -11.85
N THR A 192 -4.68 18.43 -12.15
CA THR A 192 -3.79 18.80 -13.24
C THR A 192 -2.34 18.42 -12.91
N ASP A 193 -1.47 18.44 -13.92
CA ASP A 193 -0.04 18.17 -13.73
C ASP A 193 0.62 19.19 -12.79
N SER A 194 0.27 20.48 -12.91
CA SER A 194 0.79 21.53 -12.04
C SER A 194 0.40 21.31 -10.57
N GLU A 195 -0.87 20.97 -10.31
CA GLU A 195 -1.34 20.68 -8.95
C GLU A 195 -0.66 19.43 -8.37
N TRP A 196 -0.47 18.40 -9.21
CA TRP A 196 0.26 17.21 -8.82
C TRP A 196 1.70 17.52 -8.44
N GLU A 197 2.43 18.27 -9.27
CA GLU A 197 3.81 18.69 -9.00
C GLU A 197 3.89 19.50 -7.70
N GLU A 198 2.99 20.45 -7.50
CA GLU A 198 2.92 21.22 -6.26
C GLU A 198 2.72 20.32 -5.03
N LEU A 199 1.73 19.43 -5.07
CA LEU A 199 1.46 18.51 -3.97
C LEU A 199 2.66 17.60 -3.68
N THR A 200 3.28 17.05 -4.73
CA THR A 200 4.48 16.20 -4.56
C THR A 200 5.64 16.97 -3.94
N ARG A 201 5.84 18.24 -4.33
CA ARG A 201 6.85 19.14 -3.74
C ARG A 201 6.55 19.41 -2.26
N MET A 202 5.31 19.70 -1.90
CA MET A 202 4.90 19.93 -0.51
C MET A 202 5.19 18.70 0.37
N VAL A 203 4.75 17.51 -0.05
CA VAL A 203 4.96 16.29 0.77
C VAL A 203 6.42 15.87 0.85
N ARG A 204 7.20 16.09 -0.23
CA ARG A 204 8.67 15.94 -0.23
C ARG A 204 9.39 16.98 0.62
N SER A 205 8.75 18.11 0.93
CA SER A 205 9.28 19.11 1.86
C SER A 205 8.88 18.83 3.31
N GLY A 206 8.10 17.77 3.55
CA GLY A 206 7.68 17.36 4.90
C GLY A 206 6.28 17.86 5.31
N VAL A 207 5.55 18.53 4.41
CA VAL A 207 4.15 18.90 4.68
C VAL A 207 3.30 17.62 4.72
N ASN A 208 2.54 17.43 5.80
CA ASN A 208 1.63 16.29 5.92
C ASN A 208 0.71 16.18 4.68
N VAL A 209 0.57 14.98 4.13
CA VAL A 209 -0.17 14.75 2.88
C VAL A 209 -1.61 15.29 2.91
N TRP A 210 -2.32 15.11 4.01
CA TRP A 210 -3.71 15.56 4.13
C TRP A 210 -3.81 17.08 4.27
N ARG A 211 -2.81 17.73 4.89
CA ARG A 211 -2.70 19.19 4.91
C ARG A 211 -2.43 19.74 3.51
N ALA A 212 -1.57 19.09 2.73
CA ALA A 212 -1.29 19.50 1.35
C ALA A 212 -2.55 19.37 0.47
N VAL A 213 -3.28 18.27 0.58
CA VAL A 213 -4.56 18.09 -0.14
C VAL A 213 -5.60 19.14 0.29
N ALA A 214 -5.75 19.40 1.59
CA ALA A 214 -6.70 20.41 2.08
C ALA A 214 -6.38 21.83 1.58
N GLU A 215 -5.09 22.17 1.47
CA GLU A 215 -4.63 23.44 0.89
C GLU A 215 -5.07 23.58 -0.58
N LEU A 216 -4.87 22.53 -1.37
CA LEU A 216 -5.28 22.51 -2.78
C LEU A 216 -6.79 22.74 -2.93
N LEU A 217 -7.59 21.99 -2.17
CA LEU A 217 -9.05 22.11 -2.22
C LEU A 217 -9.54 23.50 -1.82
N ARG A 218 -8.91 24.12 -0.82
CA ARG A 218 -9.25 25.49 -0.41
C ARG A 218 -9.02 26.48 -1.56
N ARG A 219 -7.92 26.35 -2.29
CA ARG A 219 -7.60 27.24 -3.42
C ARG A 219 -8.59 27.08 -4.57
N ARG A 220 -8.95 25.84 -4.93
CA ARG A 220 -10.00 25.57 -5.92
C ARG A 220 -11.32 26.26 -5.58
N ASN A 221 -11.74 26.20 -4.31
CA ASN A 221 -12.96 26.85 -3.84
C ASN A 221 -12.90 28.38 -3.85
N ILE A 222 -11.70 28.98 -3.74
CA ILE A 222 -11.51 30.42 -3.88
C ILE A 222 -11.60 30.81 -5.36
N THR A 223 -10.93 30.08 -6.23
CA THR A 223 -10.94 30.34 -7.68
C THR A 223 -12.34 30.16 -8.28
N SER A 224 -13.12 29.18 -7.82
CA SER A 224 -14.48 28.93 -8.28
C SER A 224 -15.51 29.96 -7.80
N ARG A 225 -15.16 30.82 -6.83
CA ARG A 225 -16.02 31.91 -6.34
C ARG A 225 -15.64 33.28 -6.93
N ALA A 226 -14.53 33.35 -7.66
CA ALA A 226 -13.99 34.58 -8.23
C ALA A 226 -14.23 34.72 -9.74
N GLY A 227 -14.95 33.77 -10.36
CA GLY A 227 -15.41 33.82 -11.75
C GLY A 227 -16.90 33.51 -11.82
#